data_AF-A0A318EQS8-F1
#
_entry.id   AF-A0A318EQS8-F1
#
_cell.length_a   1.000
_cell.length_b   1.000
_cell.length_c   1.000
_cell.angle_alpha   90.00
_cell.angle_beta   90.00
_cell.angle_gamma   90.00
#
_symmetry.space_group_name_H-M   'P 1'
#
loop_
_entity.id
_entity.type
_entity.pdbx_description
1 polymer ?
#
loop_
_entity_poly.entity_id
_entity_poly.type
_entity_poly.pdbx_seq_one_letter_code
_entity_poly.pdbx_strand_id
1 'polypeptide(L)' 'MSDTYKAIYKCCLCGKKFPLPKIEIYSDNIEKIISDFQLRSYASGRNYLLHLTEKHRCKDGSLGFADFQGFKKE' A
#
# COMPACT_ATOMS: atom_id res chain seq x y z
N MET A 1 -0.38 9.30 -22.66
CA MET A 1 -1.63 8.81 -22.05
C MET A 1 -1.23 8.37 -20.67
N SER A 2 -1.61 9.12 -19.64
CA SER A 2 -1.19 8.82 -18.27
C SER A 2 -1.94 7.60 -17.76
N ASP A 3 -1.21 6.54 -17.45
CA ASP A 3 -1.77 5.37 -16.79
C ASP A 3 -2.16 5.71 -15.35
N THR A 4 -3.28 5.15 -14.88
CA THR A 4 -3.70 5.26 -13.48
C THR A 4 -3.33 3.97 -12.76
N TYR A 5 -2.59 4.10 -11.65
CA TYR A 5 -2.22 2.98 -10.80
C TYR A 5 -2.84 3.12 -9.43
N LYS A 6 -3.25 1.99 -8.84
CA LYS A 6 -3.71 1.90 -7.45
C LYS A 6 -2.77 1.05 -6.62
N ALA A 7 -2.36 1.57 -5.47
CA ALA A 7 -1.64 0.81 -4.45
C ALA A 7 -2.55 -0.26 -3.84
N ILE A 8 -2.03 -1.48 -3.68
CA ILE A 8 -2.76 -2.61 -3.10
C ILE A 8 -2.16 -2.93 -1.74
N TYR A 9 -3.03 -3.04 -0.74
CA TYR A 9 -2.66 -3.46 0.61
C TYR A 9 -3.55 -4.63 1.05
N LYS A 10 -2.95 -5.62 1.69
CA LYS A 10 -3.65 -6.81 2.21
C LYS A 10 -3.23 -7.16 3.62
N CYS A 11 -4.12 -7.78 4.38
CA CYS A 11 -3.78 -8.32 5.69
C CYS A 11 -2.80 -9.48 5.52
N CYS A 12 -1.68 -9.47 6.26
CA CYS A 12 -0.71 -10.57 6.21
C CYS A 12 -1.27 -11.91 6.67
N LEU A 13 -2.32 -11.90 7.50
CA LEU A 13 -2.91 -13.12 8.05
C LEU A 13 -4.05 -13.65 7.19
N CYS A 14 -5.04 -12.81 6.87
CA CYS A 14 -6.28 -13.26 6.21
C CYS A 14 -6.39 -12.84 4.74
N GLY A 15 -5.42 -12.07 4.22
CA GLY A 15 -5.41 -11.61 2.83
C GLY A 15 -6.47 -10.56 2.46
N LYS A 16 -7.30 -10.11 3.43
CA LYS A 16 -8.33 -9.09 3.19
C LYS A 16 -7.69 -7.81 2.66
N LYS A 17 -8.24 -7.29 1.56
CA LYS A 17 -7.80 -6.00 0.99
C LYS A 17 -8.34 -4.85 1.85
N PHE A 18 -7.48 -3.87 2.10
CA PHE A 18 -7.88 -2.65 2.78
C PHE A 18 -8.27 -1.57 1.77
N PRO A 19 -9.36 -0.83 2.02
CA PRO A 19 -9.64 0.40 1.32
C PRO A 19 -8.76 1.51 1.91
N LEU A 20 -7.43 1.36 1.85
CA LEU A 20 -6.55 2.49 2.15
C LEU A 20 -6.80 3.61 1.14
N PRO A 21 -6.53 4.88 1.49
CA PRO A 21 -6.70 5.98 0.56
C PRO A 21 -6.00 5.63 -0.76
N LYS A 22 -6.79 5.63 -1.84
CA LYS A 22 -6.29 5.33 -3.17
C LYS A 22 -5.18 6.32 -3.47
N ILE A 23 -3.95 5.82 -3.52
CA ILE A 23 -2.87 6.58 -4.11
C ILE A 23 -3.04 6.37 -5.61
N GLU A 24 -3.78 7.29 -6.24
CA GLU A 24 -3.90 7.36 -7.70
C GLU A 24 -2.69 8.11 -8.21
N ILE A 25 -1.90 7.42 -9.04
CA ILE A 25 -0.66 7.95 -9.55
C ILE A 25 -0.80 8.05 -11.06
N TYR A 26 -0.69 9.27 -11.56
CA TYR A 26 -0.71 9.61 -12.98
C TYR A 26 0.73 9.80 -13.44
N SER A 27 1.27 8.86 -14.20
CA SER A 27 2.63 8.97 -14.73
C SER A 27 2.82 8.02 -15.90
N ASP A 28 3.70 8.42 -16.82
CA ASP A 28 4.18 7.58 -17.90
C ASP A 28 5.42 6.74 -17.46
N ASN A 29 5.90 6.91 -16.22
CA ASN A 29 7.05 6.22 -15.66
C ASN A 29 6.76 5.64 -14.26
N ILE A 30 6.36 4.37 -14.23
CA ILE A 30 6.01 3.61 -13.01
C ILE A 30 7.23 3.29 -12.13
N GLU A 31 8.42 3.15 -12.72
CA GLU A 31 9.64 2.82 -11.97
C GLU A 31 10.07 3.97 -11.06
N LYS A 32 9.98 5.21 -11.56
CA LYS A 32 10.23 6.41 -10.77
C LYS A 32 9.27 6.53 -9.58
N ILE A 33 8.01 6.16 -9.79
CA ILE A 33 6.99 6.14 -8.74
C ILE A 33 7.32 5.12 -7.64
N ILE A 34 7.68 3.89 -8.04
CA ILE A 34 8.06 2.83 -7.09
C ILE A 34 9.27 3.28 -6.28
N SER A 35 10.26 3.88 -6.93
CA SER A 35 11.46 4.41 -6.28
C SER A 35 11.12 5.51 -5.27
N ASP A 36 10.32 6.51 -5.67
CA ASP A 36 9.88 7.60 -4.79
C ASP A 36 9.05 7.07 -3.59
N PHE A 37 8.21 6.07 -3.83
CA PHE A 37 7.39 5.44 -2.79
C PHE A 37 8.25 4.66 -1.77
N GLN A 38 9.25 3.92 -2.25
CA GLN A 38 10.22 3.22 -1.40
C GLN A 38 11.08 4.20 -0.60
N LEU A 39 11.57 5.27 -1.23
CA LEU A 39 12.38 6.31 -0.59
C LEU A 39 11.60 7.00 0.54
N ARG A 40 10.35 7.38 0.29
CA ARG A 40 9.47 7.99 1.31
C ARG A 40 9.20 7.06 2.48
N SER A 41 9.08 5.75 2.23
CA SER A 41 8.88 4.73 3.26
C SER A 41 10.11 4.56 4.14
N TYR A 42 11.32 4.70 3.57
CA TYR A 42 12.60 4.53 4.25
C TYR A 42 12.99 5.79 5.05
N ALA A 43 12.82 6.98 4.48
CA ALA A 43 13.24 8.26 5.05
C ALA A 43 12.50 8.64 6.34
N SER A 44 11.28 8.16 6.55
CA SER A 44 10.49 8.48 7.74
C SER A 44 10.90 7.73 9.00
N GLY A 45 11.87 6.79 8.94
CA GLY A 45 12.40 6.01 10.08
C GLY A 45 11.39 5.08 10.79
N ARG A 46 10.10 5.31 10.55
CA ARG A 46 8.96 4.43 10.71
C ARG A 46 8.50 4.16 9.30
N ASN A 47 8.10 2.94 8.93
CA ASN A 47 7.39 2.76 7.66
C ASN A 47 6.28 3.81 7.62
N TYR A 48 6.35 4.81 6.75
CA TYR A 48 5.27 5.81 6.60
C TYR A 48 3.93 5.08 6.37
N LEU A 49 4.01 3.90 5.77
CA LEU A 49 2.94 2.93 5.60
C LEU A 49 2.43 2.27 6.89
N LEU A 50 3.25 2.11 7.95
CA LEU A 50 2.80 1.63 9.29
C LEU A 50 1.78 2.57 9.93
N HIS A 51 1.80 3.87 9.60
CA HIS A 51 0.74 4.78 10.05
C HIS A 51 -0.56 4.65 9.23
N LEU A 52 -0.49 4.04 8.05
CA LEU A 52 -1.65 3.62 7.25
C LEU A 52 -2.06 2.17 7.51
N THR A 53 -1.27 1.38 8.25
CA THR A 53 -1.69 0.02 8.65
C THR A 53 -2.76 0.14 9.72
N GLU A 54 -4.00 0.34 9.28
CA GLU A 54 -5.16 0.11 10.10
C GLU A 54 -5.03 -1.28 10.74
N LYS A 55 -5.06 -1.32 12.07
CA LYS A 55 -5.09 -2.59 12.81
C LYS A 55 -6.31 -3.37 12.32
N HIS A 56 -6.09 -4.55 11.78
CA HIS A 56 -7.17 -5.36 11.23
C HIS A 56 -7.53 -6.49 12.18
N ARG A 57 -8.78 -6.50 12.65
CA ARG A 57 -9.34 -7.68 13.28
C ARG A 57 -9.82 -8.65 12.21
N CYS A 58 -9.13 -9.78 12.08
CA CYS A 58 -9.49 -10.88 11.21
C CYS A 58 -10.78 -11.56 11.74
N LYS A 59 -11.46 -12.31 10.86
CA LYS A 59 -12.74 -12.97 11.20
C LYS A 59 -12.60 -14.02 12.32
N ASP A 60 -11.43 -14.64 12.40
CA ASP A 60 -11.04 -15.60 13.44
C ASP A 60 -10.65 -14.93 14.78
N GLY A 61 -10.71 -13.60 14.86
CA GLY A 61 -10.32 -12.83 16.05
C GLY A 61 -8.85 -12.42 16.09
N SER A 62 -8.03 -12.89 15.14
CA SER A 62 -6.61 -12.55 15.06
C SER A 62 -6.40 -11.07 14.73
N LEU A 63 -5.34 -10.46 15.26
CA LEU A 63 -4.95 -9.08 14.94
C LEU A 63 -3.88 -9.10 13.84
N GLY A 64 -4.29 -8.73 12.63
CA GLY A 64 -3.42 -8.63 11.47
C GLY A 64 -3.00 -7.19 11.18
N PHE A 65 -1.91 -7.08 10.43
CA PHE A 65 -1.41 -5.81 9.89
C PHE A 65 -1.59 -5.80 8.37
N ALA A 66 -1.81 -4.59 7.83
CA ALA A 66 -1.80 -4.39 6.39
C ALA A 66 -0.36 -4.38 5.87
N ASP A 67 -0.13 -5.04 4.75
CA ASP A 67 1.14 -5.01 4.04
C ASP A 67 0.92 -4.58 2.59
N PHE A 68 1.90 -3.85 2.06
CA PHE A 68 1.89 -3.38 0.69
C PHE A 68 2.19 -4.54 -0.27
N GLN A 69 1.39 -4.66 -1.33
CA GLN A 69 1.47 -5.78 -2.27
C GLN A 69 1.90 -5.34 -3.67
N GLY A 70 2.12 -4.05 -3.89
CA GLY A 70 2.43 -3.48 -5.20
C GLY A 70 1.35 -2.55 -5.74
N PHE A 71 1.56 -2.08 -6.97
CA PHE A 71 0.63 -1.25 -7.71
C PHE A 71 -0.11 -2.08 -8.77
N LYS A 72 -1.40 -1.80 -8.97
CA LYS A 72 -2.20 -2.38 -10.05
C LYS A 72 -2.64 -1.28 -11.00
N LYS A 73 -2.38 -1.45 -12.30
CA LYS A 73 -2.91 -0.58 -13.36
C LYS A 73 -4.42 -0.72 -13.47
N GLU A 74 -5.11 0.39 -13.63
CA GLU A 74 -6.55 0.44 -13.90
C GLU A 74 -6.88 0.56 -15.38
#